data_AF-A0AAW1EU41-F1
#
_entry.id   AF-A0AAW1EU41-F1
#
_cell.length_a   1.000
_cell.length_b   1.000
_cell.length_c   1.000
_cell.angle_alpha   90.00
_cell.angle_beta   90.00
_cell.angle_gamma   90.00
#
_symmetry.space_group_name_H-M   'P 1'
#
loop_
_entity.id
_entity.type
_entity.pdbx_description
1 polymer ?
#
loop_
_entity_poly.entity_id
_entity_poly.type
_entity_poly.pdbx_seq_one_letter_code
_entity_poly.pdbx_strand_id
1 'polypeptide(L)'
;MAPTDQQRKTKKFTAKDGNWKKSNNNGQGVKQKRKWVPEQKVFEGSVKEGQGFALKRKEKVKHEYNKLLRKERRRRPESKALYKEKYPEHLRHLYEAEAKKLKNETWTNRLNRSKMRIKWQEKEEEERGENEAAAEEEEPDPEVTGGSEQTDCGAENPETRAVAEKEGLPMSNRMRKKVLKKTSYQKTKEEFEAITEKRKKKKEEYLKSSQQRDEAIQKYKEKKLETFQMLSRKTKKGQPNLNLQMDYLLQKITQGTGK
;
A
#
# COMPACT_ATOMS: atom_id res chain seq x y z
N MET A 1 -38.85 16.20 30.62
CA MET A 1 -38.17 17.42 30.14
C MET A 1 -36.67 17.26 30.29
N ALA A 2 -35.89 17.51 29.24
CA ALA A 2 -34.43 17.61 29.31
C ALA A 2 -34.03 19.09 29.13
N PRO A 3 -33.09 19.64 29.92
CA PRO A 3 -32.77 21.06 29.85
C PRO A 3 -31.93 21.40 28.61
N THR A 4 -32.38 22.41 27.90
CA THR A 4 -31.87 22.98 26.66
C THR A 4 -30.69 23.93 26.90
N ASP A 5 -29.75 23.94 25.95
CA ASP A 5 -28.79 25.01 25.60
C ASP A 5 -27.82 25.56 26.65
N GLN A 6 -26.59 25.03 26.62
CA GLN A 6 -25.40 25.75 27.10
C GLN A 6 -24.78 26.61 25.99
N GLN A 7 -25.11 27.90 26.00
CA GLN A 7 -24.48 28.95 25.20
C GLN A 7 -22.98 29.05 25.53
N ARG A 8 -22.11 28.62 24.61
CA ARG A 8 -20.65 28.84 24.72
C ARG A 8 -20.29 30.24 24.23
N LYS A 9 -19.95 31.14 25.16
CA LYS A 9 -19.46 32.49 24.86
C LYS A 9 -18.15 32.41 24.08
N THR A 10 -18.12 32.91 22.85
CA THR A 10 -16.90 33.06 22.06
C THR A 10 -16.16 34.33 22.49
N LYS A 11 -15.04 34.17 23.20
CA LYS A 11 -14.15 35.27 23.56
C LYS A 11 -13.37 35.69 22.32
N LYS A 12 -13.84 36.72 21.61
CA LYS A 12 -13.12 37.34 20.49
C LYS A 12 -11.87 38.03 21.05
N PHE A 13 -10.69 37.58 20.65
CA PHE A 13 -9.43 38.25 20.92
C PHE A 13 -9.37 39.50 20.03
N THR A 14 -9.46 40.68 20.63
CA THR A 14 -9.22 41.95 19.95
C THR A 14 -7.72 42.14 19.80
N ALA A 15 -7.22 42.07 18.56
CA ALA A 15 -5.85 42.46 18.26
C ALA A 15 -5.67 43.94 18.60
N LYS A 16 -4.70 44.24 19.46
CA LYS A 16 -4.32 45.61 19.81
C LYS A 16 -3.40 46.09 18.70
N ASP A 17 -3.90 46.93 17.81
CA ASP A 17 -3.11 47.60 16.78
C ASP A 17 -2.14 48.58 17.45
N GLY A 18 -0.97 48.05 17.83
CA GLY A 18 0.16 48.80 18.34
C GLY A 18 0.87 49.52 17.20
N ASN A 19 0.51 50.78 17.01
CA ASN A 19 1.20 51.76 16.17
C ASN A 19 2.67 51.93 16.61
N TRP A 20 3.58 51.14 16.06
CA TRP A 20 5.02 51.36 16.22
C TRP A 20 5.50 52.44 15.25
N LYS A 21 5.31 53.70 15.65
CA LYS A 21 6.11 54.81 15.12
C LYS A 21 7.56 54.58 15.54
N LYS A 22 8.44 54.29 14.59
CA LYS A 22 9.89 54.27 14.78
C LYS A 22 10.36 55.72 14.90
N SER A 23 10.76 56.16 16.08
CA SER A 23 11.53 57.38 16.26
C SER A 23 12.99 57.09 15.89
N ASN A 24 13.45 57.67 14.79
CA ASN A 24 14.88 57.80 14.51
C ASN A 24 15.47 58.76 15.55
N ASN A 25 16.41 58.29 16.35
CA ASN A 25 17.41 59.15 16.96
C ASN A 25 18.77 58.44 16.94
N ASN A 26 19.68 59.08 16.22
CA ASN A 26 21.09 58.75 16.14
C ASN A 26 21.74 59.26 17.43
N GLY A 27 22.09 58.35 18.33
CA GLY A 27 22.83 58.65 19.56
C GLY A 27 24.13 57.87 19.55
N GLN A 28 25.24 58.58 19.34
CA GLN A 28 26.57 58.06 19.57
C GLN A 28 26.70 57.61 21.04
N GLY A 29 27.30 56.45 21.27
CA GLY A 29 27.80 56.06 22.60
C GLY A 29 26.89 55.16 23.44
N VAL A 30 26.43 54.03 22.90
CA VAL A 30 26.02 52.89 23.75
C VAL A 30 26.72 51.65 23.23
N LYS A 31 27.64 51.10 24.02
CA LYS A 31 28.31 49.82 23.78
C LYS A 31 27.22 48.81 23.40
N GLN A 32 27.17 48.40 22.14
CA GLN A 32 26.17 47.47 21.67
C GLN A 32 26.30 46.21 22.51
N LYS A 33 25.30 45.92 23.36
CA LYS A 33 25.26 44.63 24.06
C LYS A 33 25.28 43.58 22.96
N ARG A 34 26.31 42.73 22.93
CA ARG A 34 26.40 41.58 22.03
C ARG A 34 25.05 40.89 22.07
N LYS A 35 24.38 40.80 20.92
CA LYS A 35 23.15 40.01 20.83
C LYS A 35 23.53 38.61 21.31
N TRP A 36 22.80 38.09 22.30
CA TRP A 36 23.00 36.72 22.75
C TRP A 36 22.80 35.81 21.54
N VAL A 37 23.89 35.26 21.02
CA VAL A 37 23.86 34.27 19.96
C VAL A 37 23.91 32.93 20.69
N PRO A 38 22.89 32.08 20.57
CA PRO A 38 22.92 30.74 21.14
C PRO A 38 24.18 30.04 20.64
N GLU A 39 25.05 29.59 21.56
CA GLU A 39 26.33 28.94 21.20
C GLU A 39 26.10 27.68 20.36
N GLN A 40 24.95 27.04 20.55
CA GLN A 40 24.40 26.04 19.66
C GLN A 40 23.48 26.69 18.62
N LYS A 41 24.03 27.43 17.65
CA LYS A 41 23.42 27.42 16.31
C LYS A 41 23.67 26.02 15.76
N VAL A 42 22.84 25.07 16.19
CA VAL A 42 22.75 23.75 15.57
C VAL A 42 22.41 24.06 14.12
N PHE A 43 23.41 23.98 13.26
CA PHE A 43 23.22 24.05 11.83
C PHE A 43 22.11 23.06 11.51
N GLU A 44 20.98 23.55 10.95
CA GLU A 44 19.84 22.70 10.63
C GLU A 44 20.23 21.85 9.41
N GLY A 45 20.91 20.75 9.69
CA GLY A 45 21.53 19.86 8.73
C GLY A 45 22.87 19.36 9.21
N SER A 46 23.32 18.23 8.73
CA SER A 46 24.73 17.86 8.83
C SER A 46 25.49 18.61 7.73
N VAL A 47 26.52 19.39 8.09
CA VAL A 47 27.45 20.01 7.11
C VAL A 47 28.10 18.93 6.24
N LYS A 48 28.30 17.72 6.78
CA LYS A 48 28.87 16.58 6.07
C LYS A 48 27.93 15.95 5.04
N GLU A 49 26.62 16.12 5.16
CA GLU A 49 25.64 15.43 4.30
C GLU A 49 24.94 16.38 3.31
N GLY A 50 25.00 17.70 3.49
CA GLY A 50 24.36 18.68 2.59
C GLY A 50 22.82 18.60 2.52
N GLN A 51 22.19 17.71 3.30
CA GLN A 51 20.79 17.31 3.16
C GLN A 51 19.78 18.09 4.01
N GLY A 52 20.22 18.83 5.05
CA GLY A 52 19.30 19.52 5.95
C GLY A 52 18.45 20.60 5.26
N PHE A 53 19.05 21.38 4.37
CA PHE A 53 18.34 22.43 3.64
C PHE A 53 17.40 21.87 2.55
N ALA A 54 17.79 20.77 1.90
CA ALA A 54 16.95 20.07 0.94
C ALA A 54 15.73 19.45 1.62
N LEU A 55 15.91 18.84 2.79
CA LEU A 55 14.82 18.28 3.60
C LEU A 55 13.89 19.40 4.08
N LYS A 56 14.43 20.50 4.61
CA LYS A 56 13.63 21.66 5.04
C LYS A 56 12.85 22.31 3.90
N ARG A 57 13.43 22.38 2.68
CA ARG A 57 12.71 22.80 1.47
C ARG A 57 11.59 21.83 1.11
N LYS A 58 11.86 20.52 1.11
CA LYS A 58 10.85 19.49 0.86
C LYS A 58 9.69 19.57 1.87
N GLU A 59 9.99 19.78 3.15
CA GLU A 59 8.99 19.98 4.20
C GLU A 59 8.18 21.26 4.00
N LYS A 60 8.81 22.37 3.63
CA LYS A 60 8.13 23.62 3.28
C LYS A 60 7.18 23.44 2.10
N VAL A 61 7.65 22.83 1.02
CA VAL A 61 6.83 22.54 -0.17
C VAL A 61 5.65 21.64 0.19
N LYS A 62 5.88 20.59 0.99
CA LYS A 62 4.81 19.71 1.49
C LYS A 62 3.80 20.47 2.36
N HIS A 63 4.27 21.38 3.21
CA HIS A 63 3.41 22.20 4.05
C HIS A 63 2.56 23.16 3.21
N GLU A 64 3.15 23.83 2.22
CA GLU A 64 2.46 24.73 1.30
C GLU A 64 1.41 23.98 0.46
N TYR A 65 1.74 22.80 -0.06
CA TYR A 65 0.80 21.93 -0.75
C TYR A 65 -0.38 21.55 0.15
N ASN A 66 -0.11 21.07 1.36
CA ASN A 66 -1.16 20.73 2.33
C ASN A 66 -1.99 21.96 2.74
N LYS A 67 -1.38 23.16 2.78
CA LYS A 67 -2.08 24.42 3.04
C LYS A 67 -3.02 24.77 1.89
N LEU A 68 -2.62 24.57 0.64
CA LEU A 68 -3.49 24.73 -0.53
C LEU A 68 -4.64 23.72 -0.49
N LEU A 69 -4.38 22.44 -0.23
CA LEU A 69 -5.43 21.42 -0.08
C LEU A 69 -6.42 21.75 1.05
N ARG A 70 -5.95 22.26 2.18
CA ARG A 70 -6.81 22.71 3.29
C ARG A 70 -7.68 23.89 2.88
N LYS A 71 -7.13 24.85 2.12
CA LYS A 71 -7.89 25.98 1.58
C LYS A 71 -8.93 25.51 0.56
N GLU A 72 -8.55 24.62 -0.34
CA GLU A 72 -9.44 24.04 -1.35
C GLU A 72 -10.60 23.28 -0.70
N ARG A 73 -10.32 22.37 0.25
CA ARG A 73 -11.35 21.64 1.00
C ARG A 73 -12.26 22.56 1.82
N ARG A 74 -11.75 23.70 2.29
CA ARG A 74 -12.56 24.73 2.98
C ARG A 74 -13.42 25.54 2.01
N ARG A 75 -12.93 25.79 0.78
CA ARG A 75 -13.66 26.51 -0.28
C ARG A 75 -14.75 25.63 -0.90
N ARG A 76 -14.46 24.34 -1.08
CA ARG A 76 -15.38 23.32 -1.58
C ARG A 76 -15.56 22.28 -0.48
N PRO A 77 -16.41 22.53 0.53
CA PRO A 77 -16.79 21.46 1.44
C PRO A 77 -17.42 20.36 0.59
N GLU A 78 -16.83 19.16 0.57
CA GLU A 78 -17.44 17.99 -0.07
C GLU A 78 -18.83 17.83 0.54
N SER A 79 -19.86 18.20 -0.22
CA SER A 79 -21.24 17.92 0.15
C SER A 79 -21.31 16.40 0.25
N LYS A 80 -21.42 15.88 1.47
CA LYS A 80 -21.71 14.46 1.69
C LYS A 80 -22.93 14.18 0.81
N ALA A 81 -22.76 13.37 -0.23
CA ALA A 81 -23.84 13.05 -1.15
C ALA A 81 -25.02 12.55 -0.29
N LEU A 82 -26.06 13.38 -0.17
CA LEU A 82 -27.23 13.09 0.66
C LEU A 82 -27.92 11.82 0.16
N TYR A 83 -27.83 11.58 -1.13
CA TYR A 83 -28.01 10.27 -1.75
C TYR A 83 -26.65 9.57 -1.87
N LYS A 84 -26.35 8.70 -0.91
CA LYS A 84 -25.56 7.51 -1.27
C LYS A 84 -26.52 6.65 -2.06
N GLU A 85 -26.41 6.70 -3.38
CA GLU A 85 -27.11 5.82 -4.30
C GLU A 85 -26.77 4.38 -3.89
N LYS A 86 -27.56 3.85 -2.96
CA LYS A 86 -27.37 2.51 -2.43
C LYS A 86 -28.05 1.62 -3.45
N TYR A 87 -27.28 1.27 -4.48
CA TYR A 87 -27.76 0.42 -5.55
C TYR A 87 -28.45 -0.82 -4.95
N PRO A 88 -29.59 -1.24 -5.53
CA PRO A 88 -30.24 -2.47 -5.14
C PRO A 88 -29.24 -3.63 -5.12
N GLU A 89 -29.31 -4.45 -4.07
CA GLU A 89 -28.28 -5.45 -3.76
C GLU A 89 -28.00 -6.41 -4.92
N HIS A 90 -29.02 -6.76 -5.71
CA HIS A 90 -28.92 -7.65 -6.86
C HIS A 90 -28.14 -7.07 -8.06
N LEU A 91 -28.06 -5.75 -8.21
CA LEU A 91 -27.29 -5.10 -9.29
C LEU A 91 -25.88 -4.72 -8.88
N ARG A 92 -25.57 -4.83 -7.58
CA ARG A 92 -24.26 -4.48 -7.02
C ARG A 92 -23.11 -5.21 -7.72
N HIS A 93 -23.32 -6.46 -8.14
CA HIS A 93 -22.29 -7.24 -8.84
C HIS A 93 -21.95 -6.69 -10.22
N LEU A 94 -22.93 -6.15 -10.96
CA LEU A 94 -22.71 -5.57 -12.28
C LEU A 94 -21.86 -4.29 -12.17
N TYR A 95 -22.21 -3.43 -11.22
CA TYR A 95 -21.44 -2.21 -10.92
C TYR A 95 -20.04 -2.51 -10.36
N GLU A 96 -19.91 -3.50 -9.47
CA GLU A 96 -18.60 -3.91 -8.95
C GLU A 96 -17.73 -4.53 -10.04
N ALA A 97 -18.32 -5.24 -11.01
CA ALA A 97 -17.61 -5.78 -12.17
C ALA A 97 -17.10 -4.67 -13.09
N GLU A 98 -17.94 -3.69 -13.41
CA GLU A 98 -17.56 -2.52 -14.22
C GLU A 98 -16.45 -1.70 -13.54
N ALA A 99 -16.59 -1.43 -12.24
CA ALA A 99 -15.57 -0.73 -11.47
C ALA A 99 -14.22 -1.48 -11.43
N LYS A 100 -14.25 -2.82 -11.39
CA LYS A 100 -13.02 -3.65 -11.47
C LYS A 100 -12.39 -3.57 -12.87
N LYS A 101 -13.21 -3.61 -13.92
CA LYS A 101 -12.74 -3.49 -15.31
C LYS A 101 -12.03 -2.16 -15.54
N LEU A 102 -12.65 -1.05 -15.13
CA LEU A 102 -12.05 0.30 -15.19
C LEU A 102 -10.73 0.40 -14.40
N LYS A 103 -10.65 -0.23 -13.22
CA LYS A 103 -9.40 -0.28 -12.44
C LYS A 103 -8.30 -1.09 -13.14
N ASN A 104 -8.67 -2.21 -13.75
CA ASN A 104 -7.73 -3.02 -14.52
C ASN A 104 -7.23 -2.26 -15.76
N GLU A 105 -8.12 -1.57 -16.48
CA GLU A 105 -7.79 -0.75 -17.65
C GLU A 105 -6.88 0.44 -17.29
N THR A 106 -7.18 1.15 -16.20
CA THR A 106 -6.30 2.25 -15.74
C THR A 106 -4.93 1.72 -15.31
N TRP A 107 -4.87 0.52 -14.72
CA TRP A 107 -3.62 -0.14 -14.35
C TRP A 107 -2.83 -0.59 -15.58
N THR A 108 -3.46 -1.21 -16.58
CA THR A 108 -2.80 -1.58 -17.84
C THR A 108 -2.34 -0.36 -18.60
N ASN A 109 -3.14 0.71 -18.67
CA ASN A 109 -2.74 1.98 -19.28
C ASN A 109 -1.54 2.61 -18.57
N ARG A 110 -1.49 2.54 -17.23
CA ARG A 110 -0.32 2.97 -16.46
C ARG A 110 0.91 2.14 -16.82
N LEU A 111 0.78 0.81 -16.89
CA LEU A 111 1.88 -0.06 -17.29
C LEU A 111 2.35 0.22 -18.71
N ASN A 112 1.42 0.38 -19.66
CA ASN A 112 1.74 0.70 -21.05
C ASN A 112 2.45 2.05 -21.13
N ARG A 113 1.99 3.06 -20.39
CA ARG A 113 2.67 4.37 -20.33
C ARG A 113 4.06 4.28 -19.72
N SER A 114 4.28 3.39 -18.75
CA SER A 114 5.61 3.10 -18.22
C SER A 114 6.50 2.38 -19.23
N LYS A 115 5.96 1.36 -19.93
CA LYS A 115 6.65 0.61 -20.98
C LYS A 115 7.05 1.53 -22.14
N MET A 116 6.16 2.42 -22.56
CA MET A 116 6.48 3.42 -23.59
C MET A 116 7.62 4.32 -23.12
N ARG A 117 7.61 4.81 -21.87
CA ARG A 117 8.71 5.64 -21.35
C ARG A 117 10.06 4.92 -21.36
N ILE A 118 10.08 3.64 -20.98
CA ILE A 118 11.29 2.80 -21.01
C ILE A 118 11.74 2.59 -22.46
N LYS A 119 10.81 2.26 -23.36
CA LYS A 119 11.08 2.10 -24.79
C LYS A 119 11.64 3.37 -25.45
N TRP A 120 11.19 4.56 -25.04
CA TRP A 120 11.74 5.83 -25.54
C TRP A 120 13.16 6.09 -25.04
N GLN A 121 13.50 5.66 -23.82
CA GLN A 121 14.88 5.74 -23.32
C GLN A 121 15.80 4.73 -24.02
N GLU A 122 15.35 3.49 -24.24
CA GLU A 122 16.10 2.48 -25.00
C GLU A 122 16.32 2.94 -26.46
N LYS A 123 15.31 3.56 -27.08
CA LYS A 123 15.46 4.11 -28.44
C LYS A 123 16.39 5.33 -28.50
N GLU A 124 16.40 6.20 -27.48
CA GLU A 124 17.38 7.29 -27.38
C GLU A 124 18.81 6.77 -27.13
N GLU A 125 18.97 5.67 -26.40
CA GLU A 125 20.27 5.02 -26.19
C GLU A 125 20.77 4.28 -27.46
N GLU A 126 19.87 3.65 -28.23
CA GLU A 126 20.17 3.09 -29.56
C GLU A 126 20.51 4.18 -30.59
N GLU A 127 19.69 5.25 -30.73
CA GLU A 127 19.98 6.35 -31.67
C GLU A 127 21.25 7.12 -31.25
N ARG A 128 21.63 7.14 -29.96
CA ARG A 128 22.91 7.69 -29.51
C ARG A 128 24.10 6.76 -29.82
N GLY A 129 23.89 5.44 -29.78
CA GLY A 129 24.87 4.44 -30.22
C GLY A 129 25.08 4.42 -31.74
N GLU A 130 24.02 4.66 -32.52
CA GLU A 130 24.09 4.74 -33.98
C GLU A 130 24.71 6.07 -34.47
N ASN A 131 24.48 7.19 -33.78
CA ASN A 131 25.17 8.46 -34.08
C ASN A 131 26.65 8.49 -33.63
N GLU A 132 27.05 7.66 -32.66
CA GLU A 132 28.46 7.44 -32.33
C GLU A 132 29.13 6.46 -33.32
N ALA A 133 28.38 5.54 -33.94
CA ALA A 133 28.88 4.62 -34.97
C ALA A 133 28.95 5.24 -36.39
N ALA A 134 28.14 6.25 -36.70
CA ALA A 134 28.16 6.93 -38.01
C ALA A 134 29.24 8.02 -38.16
N ALA A 135 30.06 8.25 -37.12
CA ALA A 135 31.17 9.21 -37.15
C ALA A 135 32.54 8.56 -37.43
N GLU A 136 32.60 7.23 -37.61
CA GLU A 136 33.82 6.49 -37.92
C GLU A 136 33.64 5.67 -39.20
N GLU A 137 33.55 6.33 -40.36
CA GLU A 137 33.87 5.71 -41.66
C GLU A 137 34.72 6.66 -42.52
N GLU A 138 36.04 6.59 -42.35
CA GLU A 138 37.04 6.70 -43.43
C GLU A 138 38.02 5.50 -43.27
N GLU A 139 37.86 4.53 -44.17
CA GLU A 139 38.59 3.27 -44.40
C GLU A 139 40.02 3.47 -45.01
N PRO A 140 40.82 2.44 -45.38
CA PRO A 140 41.18 1.14 -44.76
C PRO A 140 42.70 0.77 -44.91
N ASP A 141 43.17 -0.35 -44.32
CA ASP A 141 43.89 -1.50 -44.99
C ASP A 141 44.60 -2.51 -44.00
N PRO A 142 45.03 -3.74 -44.39
CA PRO A 142 44.51 -4.99 -43.81
C PRO A 142 45.58 -6.02 -43.29
N GLU A 143 45.07 -7.20 -42.88
CA GLU A 143 45.72 -8.53 -42.72
C GLU A 143 46.09 -9.05 -41.31
N VAL A 144 45.35 -10.09 -40.86
CA VAL A 144 45.81 -11.43 -40.39
C VAL A 144 44.70 -12.07 -39.53
N THR A 145 43.73 -12.77 -40.16
CA THR A 145 43.61 -14.23 -40.35
C THR A 145 43.41 -15.09 -39.09
N GLY A 146 42.28 -15.81 -39.07
CA GLY A 146 42.01 -17.08 -38.38
C GLY A 146 40.92 -16.96 -37.31
N GLY A 147 39.67 -17.36 -37.49
CA GLY A 147 39.07 -18.42 -38.31
C GLY A 147 38.53 -19.54 -37.39
N SER A 148 37.36 -20.10 -37.75
CA SER A 148 36.66 -21.27 -37.14
C SER A 148 35.70 -20.93 -35.98
N GLU A 149 34.45 -21.41 -35.89
CA GLU A 149 33.47 -22.07 -36.76
C GLU A 149 32.16 -22.16 -35.94
N GLN A 150 31.07 -22.46 -36.63
CA GLN A 150 29.70 -22.59 -36.12
C GLN A 150 29.53 -23.69 -35.05
N THR A 151 28.64 -23.46 -34.08
CA THR A 151 27.61 -24.39 -33.56
C THR A 151 26.57 -23.53 -32.85
N ASP A 152 25.41 -23.27 -33.42
CA ASP A 152 24.16 -24.04 -33.38
C ASP A 152 23.80 -24.73 -32.04
N CYS A 153 22.55 -24.47 -31.67
CA CYS A 153 21.59 -25.23 -30.86
C CYS A 153 21.88 -25.59 -29.40
N GLY A 154 20.80 -25.51 -28.60
CA GLY A 154 20.62 -26.39 -27.45
C GLY A 154 20.15 -25.71 -26.17
N ALA A 155 18.86 -25.38 -26.10
CA ALA A 155 18.19 -25.21 -24.82
C ALA A 155 18.19 -26.56 -24.08
N GLU A 156 19.11 -26.74 -23.13
CA GLU A 156 19.18 -27.98 -22.34
C GLU A 156 18.53 -27.83 -20.96
N ASN A 157 17.62 -28.76 -20.74
CA ASN A 157 16.77 -29.06 -19.59
C ASN A 157 17.56 -29.19 -18.26
N PRO A 158 17.09 -28.63 -17.13
CA PRO A 158 17.76 -28.74 -15.83
C PRO A 158 17.85 -30.15 -15.20
N GLU A 159 17.28 -31.18 -15.82
CA GLU A 159 17.23 -32.54 -15.25
C GLU A 159 18.56 -33.32 -15.33
N THR A 160 19.52 -32.91 -16.17
CA THR A 160 20.82 -33.60 -16.30
C THR A 160 21.81 -33.27 -15.17
N ARG A 161 21.53 -32.26 -14.34
CA ARG A 161 22.43 -31.88 -13.24
C ARG A 161 22.28 -32.73 -11.97
N ALA A 162 21.18 -33.46 -11.81
CA ALA A 162 20.92 -34.24 -10.61
C ALA A 162 21.54 -35.66 -10.64
N VAL A 163 21.89 -36.18 -11.81
CA VAL A 163 22.40 -37.57 -11.95
C VAL A 163 23.93 -37.65 -11.83
N ALA A 164 24.66 -36.54 -12.04
CA ALA A 164 26.11 -36.48 -11.95
C ALA A 164 26.67 -36.44 -10.50
N GLU A 165 25.83 -36.50 -9.46
CA GLU A 165 26.28 -36.41 -8.06
C GLU A 165 26.77 -37.75 -7.47
N LYS A 166 26.72 -38.86 -8.21
CA LYS A 166 27.19 -40.17 -7.71
C LYS A 166 28.56 -40.63 -8.18
N GLU A 167 29.27 -39.88 -9.01
CA GLU A 167 30.65 -40.23 -9.44
C GLU A 167 31.61 -39.03 -9.46
N GLY A 168 31.62 -38.26 -8.37
CA GLY A 168 32.62 -37.21 -8.13
C GLY A 168 33.42 -37.51 -6.87
N LEU A 169 34.75 -37.46 -6.98
CA LEU A 169 35.69 -37.51 -5.85
C LEU A 169 35.15 -36.73 -4.63
N PRO A 170 35.33 -37.22 -3.39
CA PRO A 170 34.74 -36.59 -2.21
C PRO A 170 35.29 -35.17 -2.05
N MET A 171 34.50 -34.18 -2.48
CA MET A 171 34.83 -32.77 -2.32
C MET A 171 35.23 -32.49 -0.87
N SER A 172 36.40 -31.88 -0.67
CA SER A 172 36.86 -31.54 0.66
C SER A 172 35.80 -30.72 1.41
N ASN A 173 35.71 -30.90 2.74
CA ASN A 173 34.76 -30.18 3.59
C ASN A 173 34.81 -28.65 3.42
N ARG A 174 35.96 -28.12 2.98
CA ARG A 174 36.16 -26.69 2.70
C ARG A 174 35.50 -26.23 1.40
N MET A 175 35.50 -27.06 0.36
CA MET A 175 34.89 -26.74 -0.95
C MET A 175 33.37 -26.84 -0.90
N ARG A 176 32.83 -27.87 -0.22
CA ARG A 176 31.38 -27.99 0.01
C ARG A 176 30.81 -26.72 0.65
N LYS A 177 31.47 -26.20 1.69
CA LYS A 177 31.07 -24.95 2.39
C LYS A 177 31.09 -23.70 1.50
N LYS A 178 31.81 -23.70 0.38
CA LYS A 178 31.82 -22.56 -0.56
C LYS A 178 30.72 -22.70 -1.61
N VAL A 179 30.49 -23.90 -2.13
CA VAL A 179 29.43 -24.18 -3.12
C VAL A 179 28.03 -24.09 -2.50
N LEU A 180 27.89 -24.47 -1.23
CA LEU A 180 26.62 -24.36 -0.48
C LEU A 180 26.24 -22.91 -0.10
N LYS A 181 27.16 -21.94 -0.24
CA LYS A 181 26.87 -20.54 0.10
C LYS A 181 26.13 -19.87 -1.05
N LYS A 182 24.84 -19.58 -0.81
CA LYS A 182 24.02 -18.79 -1.74
C LYS A 182 24.59 -17.39 -1.91
N THR A 183 24.56 -16.90 -3.15
CA THR A 183 24.92 -15.51 -3.47
C THR A 183 23.89 -14.55 -2.87
N SER A 184 24.25 -13.27 -2.71
CA SER A 184 23.31 -12.26 -2.19
C SER A 184 22.05 -12.18 -3.04
N TYR A 185 22.19 -12.20 -4.37
CA TYR A 185 21.08 -12.18 -5.31
C TYR A 185 20.15 -13.39 -5.14
N GLN A 186 20.71 -14.60 -5.03
CA GLN A 186 19.92 -15.81 -4.78
C GLN A 186 19.12 -15.70 -3.48
N LYS A 187 19.72 -15.15 -2.41
CA LYS A 187 19.01 -14.90 -1.15
C LYS A 187 17.85 -13.93 -1.32
N THR A 188 18.06 -12.82 -2.03
CA THR A 188 17.00 -11.82 -2.26
C THR A 188 15.83 -12.38 -3.07
N LYS A 189 16.10 -13.26 -4.05
CA LYS A 189 15.07 -13.92 -4.86
C LYS A 189 14.23 -14.88 -4.00
N GLU A 190 14.88 -15.71 -3.20
CA GLU A 190 14.22 -16.63 -2.27
C GLU A 190 13.38 -15.89 -1.21
N GLU A 191 13.89 -14.78 -0.67
CA GLU A 191 13.14 -13.94 0.27
C GLU A 191 11.89 -13.34 -0.38
N PHE A 192 12.00 -12.86 -1.62
CA PHE A 192 10.86 -12.35 -2.37
C PHE A 192 9.79 -13.44 -2.56
N GLU A 193 10.19 -14.62 -3.02
CA GLU A 193 9.30 -15.78 -3.18
C GLU A 193 8.63 -16.14 -1.84
N ALA A 194 9.40 -16.27 -0.76
CA ALA A 194 8.88 -16.54 0.58
C ALA A 194 7.88 -15.46 1.06
N ILE A 195 8.14 -14.18 0.78
CA ILE A 195 7.21 -13.09 1.10
C ILE A 195 5.92 -13.21 0.29
N THR A 196 6.00 -13.55 -1.00
CA THR A 196 4.81 -13.73 -1.84
C THR A 196 3.96 -14.91 -1.36
N GLU A 197 4.58 -16.03 -1.00
CA GLU A 197 3.89 -17.19 -0.44
C GLU A 197 3.24 -16.89 0.90
N LYS A 198 3.95 -16.22 1.82
CA LYS A 198 3.38 -15.78 3.10
C LYS A 198 2.15 -14.90 2.89
N ARG A 199 2.18 -14.01 1.88
CA ARG A 199 1.02 -13.18 1.53
C ARG A 199 -0.13 -14.01 0.95
N LYS A 200 0.15 -15.03 0.12
CA LYS A 200 -0.86 -15.95 -0.42
C LYS A 200 -1.51 -16.77 0.71
N LYS A 201 -0.70 -17.40 1.56
CA LYS A 201 -1.15 -18.16 2.75
C LYS A 201 -2.04 -17.32 3.67
N LYS A 202 -1.61 -16.09 4.01
CA LYS A 202 -2.43 -15.14 4.79
C LYS A 202 -3.76 -14.78 4.13
N LYS A 203 -3.79 -14.63 2.81
CA LYS A 203 -5.04 -14.36 2.07
C LYS A 203 -5.97 -15.57 2.09
N GLU A 204 -5.44 -16.77 1.89
CA GLU A 204 -6.20 -18.02 1.93
C GLU A 204 -6.76 -18.30 3.32
N GLU A 205 -5.96 -18.13 4.38
CA GLU A 205 -6.40 -18.23 5.77
C GLU A 205 -7.51 -17.22 6.08
N TYR A 206 -7.35 -15.97 5.63
CA TYR A 206 -8.36 -14.93 5.79
C TYR A 206 -9.67 -15.30 5.11
N LEU A 207 -9.62 -15.81 3.87
CA LEU A 207 -10.81 -16.24 3.14
C LEU A 207 -11.52 -17.40 3.84
N LYS A 208 -10.78 -18.42 4.27
CA LYS A 208 -11.33 -19.55 5.04
C LYS A 208 -11.97 -19.08 6.35
N SER A 209 -11.30 -18.19 7.09
CA SER A 209 -11.86 -17.64 8.33
C SER A 209 -13.10 -16.77 8.08
N SER A 210 -13.14 -16.02 6.98
CA SER A 210 -14.32 -15.26 6.56
C SER A 210 -15.50 -16.18 6.28
N GLN A 211 -15.28 -17.23 5.48
CA GLN A 211 -16.31 -18.23 5.17
C GLN A 211 -16.86 -18.89 6.43
N GLN A 212 -15.99 -19.29 7.36
CA GLN A 212 -16.42 -19.85 8.64
C GLN A 212 -17.28 -18.88 9.46
N ARG A 213 -16.94 -17.58 9.48
CA ARG A 213 -17.75 -16.55 10.15
C ARG A 213 -19.10 -16.39 9.47
N ASP A 214 -19.12 -16.33 8.15
CA ASP A 214 -20.35 -16.16 7.37
C ASP A 214 -21.27 -17.36 7.53
N GLU A 215 -20.74 -18.59 7.45
CA GLU A 215 -21.47 -19.83 7.73
C GLU A 215 -22.00 -19.89 9.16
N ALA A 216 -21.20 -19.48 10.16
CA ALA A 216 -21.64 -19.42 11.55
C ALA A 216 -22.79 -18.42 11.74
N ILE A 217 -22.71 -17.26 11.09
CA ILE A 217 -23.77 -16.24 11.09
C ILE A 217 -25.03 -16.76 10.40
N GLN A 218 -24.90 -17.44 9.26
CA GLN A 218 -26.04 -18.04 8.55
C GLN A 218 -26.72 -19.09 9.42
N LYS A 219 -25.97 -20.04 9.99
CA LYS A 219 -26.51 -21.06 10.92
C LYS A 219 -27.21 -20.43 12.12
N TYR A 220 -26.68 -19.34 12.67
CA TYR A 220 -27.34 -18.62 13.76
C TYR A 220 -28.68 -18.00 13.30
N LYS A 221 -28.70 -17.36 12.12
CA LYS A 221 -29.91 -16.77 11.55
C LYS A 221 -30.96 -17.82 11.23
N GLU A 222 -30.57 -18.95 10.64
CA GLU A 222 -31.44 -20.09 10.34
C GLU A 222 -32.08 -20.63 11.63
N LYS A 223 -31.26 -20.96 12.64
CA LYS A 223 -31.77 -21.40 13.94
C LYS A 223 -32.71 -20.37 14.57
N LYS A 224 -32.39 -19.08 14.46
CA LYS A 224 -33.24 -18.01 14.98
C LYS A 224 -34.58 -17.94 14.23
N LEU A 225 -34.58 -18.12 12.92
CA LEU A 225 -35.80 -18.11 12.10
C LEU A 225 -36.65 -19.34 12.36
N GLU A 226 -36.07 -20.53 12.44
CA GLU A 226 -36.76 -21.78 12.76
C GLU A 226 -37.41 -21.72 14.15
N THR A 227 -36.66 -21.29 15.16
CA THR A 227 -37.19 -21.14 16.52
C THR A 227 -38.30 -20.10 16.57
N PHE A 228 -38.14 -18.96 15.89
CA PHE A 228 -39.20 -17.96 15.78
C PHE A 228 -40.44 -18.53 15.06
N GLN A 229 -40.26 -19.26 13.97
CA GLN A 229 -41.36 -19.86 13.21
C GLN A 229 -42.13 -20.86 14.06
N MET A 230 -41.44 -21.69 14.85
CA MET A 230 -42.05 -22.65 15.76
C MET A 230 -42.83 -21.97 16.90
N LEU A 231 -42.21 -20.97 17.55
CA LEU A 231 -42.80 -20.27 18.71
C LEU A 231 -43.91 -19.28 18.32
N SER A 232 -43.91 -18.78 17.07
CA SER A 232 -44.94 -17.86 16.55
C SER A 232 -46.17 -18.56 15.97
N ARG A 233 -46.22 -19.91 15.94
CA ARG A 233 -47.40 -20.65 15.49
C ARG A 233 -48.60 -20.38 16.41
N LYS A 234 -49.73 -20.12 15.77
CA LYS A 234 -51.02 -19.84 16.43
C LYS A 234 -52.04 -20.91 16.09
N THR A 235 -53.00 -21.13 16.99
CA THR A 235 -54.15 -22.00 16.76
C THR A 235 -55.13 -21.36 15.77
N LYS A 236 -56.12 -22.11 15.28
CA LYS A 236 -57.16 -21.59 14.37
C LYS A 236 -57.91 -20.37 14.94
N LYS A 237 -57.95 -20.23 16.28
CA LYS A 237 -58.54 -19.08 17.00
C LYS A 237 -57.57 -17.91 17.22
N GLY A 238 -56.34 -17.98 16.67
CA GLY A 238 -55.32 -16.94 16.79
C GLY A 238 -54.55 -16.94 18.12
N GLN A 239 -54.84 -17.87 19.03
CA GLN A 239 -54.14 -17.98 20.31
C GLN A 239 -52.77 -18.64 20.12
N PRO A 240 -51.75 -18.30 20.94
CA PRO A 240 -50.44 -18.96 20.87
C PRO A 240 -50.56 -20.46 21.17
N ASN A 241 -49.79 -21.28 20.45
CA ASN A 241 -49.78 -22.73 20.69
C ASN A 241 -48.80 -23.08 21.82
N LEU A 242 -49.32 -23.19 23.04
CA LEU A 242 -48.54 -23.47 24.26
C LEU A 242 -47.80 -24.82 24.23
N ASN A 243 -48.35 -25.84 23.56
CA ASN A 243 -47.72 -27.16 23.51
C ASN A 243 -46.37 -27.10 22.78
N LEU A 244 -46.31 -26.39 21.65
CA LEU A 244 -45.05 -26.20 20.90
C LEU A 244 -44.01 -25.39 21.69
N GLN A 245 -44.47 -24.43 22.50
CA GLN A 245 -43.59 -23.65 23.37
C GLN A 245 -43.07 -24.51 24.54
N MET A 246 -43.92 -25.38 25.09
CA MET A 246 -43.56 -26.35 26.13
C MET A 246 -42.53 -27.36 25.61
N ASP A 247 -42.76 -27.94 24.43
CA ASP A 247 -41.82 -28.90 23.82
C ASP A 247 -40.44 -28.27 23.58
N TYR A 248 -40.40 -27.03 23.09
CA TYR A 248 -39.15 -26.28 22.92
C TYR A 248 -38.44 -26.02 24.25
N LEU A 249 -39.20 -25.69 25.31
CA LEU A 249 -38.64 -25.47 26.64
C LEU A 249 -38.05 -26.76 27.22
N LEU A 250 -38.79 -27.88 27.13
CA LEU A 250 -38.33 -29.20 27.56
C LEU A 250 -37.08 -29.64 26.78
N GLN A 251 -37.05 -29.40 25.47
CA GLN A 251 -35.88 -29.64 24.63
C GLN A 251 -34.66 -28.82 25.09
N LYS A 252 -34.86 -27.54 25.46
CA LYS A 252 -33.78 -26.67 25.94
C LYS A 252 -33.27 -27.08 27.32
N ILE A 253 -34.15 -27.56 28.20
CA ILE A 253 -33.76 -28.08 29.53
C ILE A 253 -32.94 -29.36 29.36
N THR A 254 -33.44 -30.34 28.61
CA THR A 254 -32.74 -31.62 28.38
C THR A 254 -31.39 -31.46 27.67
N GLN A 255 -31.29 -30.57 26.68
CA GLN A 255 -30.01 -30.25 26.02
C GLN A 255 -29.09 -29.37 26.88
N GLY A 256 -29.66 -28.58 27.79
CA GLY A 256 -28.92 -27.72 28.72
C GLY A 256 -28.31 -28.49 29.90
N THR A 257 -28.92 -29.60 30.30
CA THR A 257 -28.44 -30.48 31.39
C THR A 257 -27.31 -31.43 30.98
N GLY A 258 -26.97 -31.50 29.69
CA GLY A 258 -25.90 -32.36 29.16
C GLY A 258 -24.57 -31.63 28.88
N LYS A 259 -24.38 -30.43 29.43
CA LYS A 259 -23.12 -29.67 29.35
C LYS A 259 -22.50 -29.53 30.73
#